data_AF-A0A1M3B907-F1
#
_entry.id   AF-A0A1M3B907-F1
#
_cell.length_a   1.000
_cell.length_b   1.000
_cell.length_c   1.000
_cell.angle_alpha   90.00
_cell.angle_beta   90.00
_cell.angle_gamma   90.00
#
_symmetry.space_group_name_H-M   'P 1'
#
loop_
_entity.id
_entity.type
_entity.pdbx_description
1 polymer ?
#
loop_
_entity_poly.entity_id
_entity_poly.type
_entity_poly.pdbx_seq_one_letter_code
_entity_poly.pdbx_strand_id
1 'polypeptide(L)'
;MEWRETDGVRWLAAELGPAAGGTGWVGFGSRVGGVSAAPYDSLNIGVLTDDADANVVENRARLAAAVGTGPHRVPIGLQVHKADIAVHDSPQDPSPYAEPGTALEEVDGHVVRGPGLAPLVLTADCLPIALAGPGGVAMLHGGWRGLAAGIVERGTVLVEATSAAIGPGIGPCCYEVGPEVLEAFADLGEGIADGRMLDLPEVARRLLARAGVEQVESAGLCTFCDPELFFSHR
;
A
#
# COMPACT_ATOMS: atom_id res chain seq x y z
N MET A 1 -1.48 3.94 -15.22
CA MET A 1 -2.51 3.73 -14.19
C MET A 1 -3.79 4.36 -14.66
N GLU A 2 -4.93 3.75 -14.35
CA GLU A 2 -6.25 4.18 -14.82
C GLU A 2 -7.26 4.14 -13.67
N TRP A 3 -8.09 5.18 -13.53
CA TRP A 3 -9.17 5.19 -12.55
C TRP A 3 -10.28 4.22 -12.95
N ARG A 4 -10.70 3.40 -12.00
CA ARG A 4 -11.84 2.48 -12.13
C ARG A 4 -12.86 2.75 -11.03
N GLU A 5 -14.11 2.39 -11.30
CA GLU A 5 -15.21 2.54 -10.37
C GLU A 5 -16.22 1.41 -10.55
N THR A 6 -16.68 0.85 -9.43
CA THR A 6 -17.77 -0.13 -9.36
C THR A 6 -18.58 0.18 -8.12
N ASP A 7 -19.91 0.28 -8.26
CA ASP A 7 -20.84 0.55 -7.15
C ASP A 7 -20.46 1.77 -6.28
N GLY A 8 -19.90 2.81 -6.92
CA GLY A 8 -19.45 4.04 -6.28
C GLY A 8 -18.11 3.94 -5.54
N VAL A 9 -17.52 2.75 -5.43
CA VAL A 9 -16.15 2.57 -4.93
C VAL A 9 -15.17 2.85 -6.05
N ARG A 10 -14.25 3.78 -5.81
CA ARG A 10 -13.28 4.24 -6.81
C ARG A 10 -11.85 3.88 -6.42
N TRP A 11 -11.05 3.39 -7.37
CA TRP A 11 -9.63 3.05 -7.17
C TRP A 11 -8.80 3.33 -8.41
N LEU A 12 -7.50 3.57 -8.21
CA LEU A 12 -6.52 3.70 -9.28
C LEU A 12 -5.90 2.33 -9.57
N ALA A 13 -6.04 1.83 -10.78
CA ALA A 13 -5.55 0.51 -11.19
C ALA A 13 -4.23 0.63 -11.96
N ALA A 14 -3.33 -0.33 -11.72
CA ALA A 14 -2.12 -0.53 -12.50
C ALA A 14 -1.98 -2.02 -12.84
N GLU A 15 -1.57 -2.32 -14.08
CA GLU A 15 -1.16 -3.67 -14.44
C GLU A 15 0.22 -3.93 -13.82
N LEU A 16 0.41 -5.11 -13.26
CA LEU A 16 1.71 -5.56 -12.81
C LEU A 16 2.30 -6.51 -13.87
N GLY A 17 3.62 -6.54 -13.96
CA GLY A 17 4.33 -7.46 -14.83
C GLY A 17 4.03 -8.93 -14.52
N PRO A 18 4.71 -9.87 -15.18
CA PRO A 18 4.46 -11.29 -14.97
C PRO A 18 4.67 -11.67 -13.50
N ALA A 19 3.62 -12.23 -12.90
CA ALA A 19 3.63 -12.86 -11.59
C ALA A 19 3.51 -14.39 -11.75
N ALA A 20 3.71 -15.14 -10.66
CA ALA A 20 3.53 -16.59 -10.65
C ALA A 20 2.15 -17.00 -11.22
N GLY A 21 2.13 -17.53 -12.44
CA GLY A 21 0.90 -18.04 -13.08
C GLY A 21 0.08 -17.03 -13.92
N GLY A 22 0.57 -15.80 -14.17
CA GLY A 22 -0.13 -14.87 -15.08
C GLY A 22 0.30 -13.40 -14.94
N THR A 23 -0.49 -12.49 -15.51
CA THR A 23 -0.37 -11.04 -15.27
C THR A 23 -1.13 -10.67 -13.99
N GLY A 24 -0.46 -9.97 -13.08
CA GLY A 24 -1.10 -9.41 -11.88
C GLY A 24 -1.62 -8.00 -12.14
N TRP A 25 -2.40 -7.46 -11.22
CA TRP A 25 -2.75 -6.04 -11.19
C TRP A 25 -2.84 -5.58 -9.73
N VAL A 26 -2.74 -4.27 -9.50
CA VAL A 26 -2.94 -3.64 -8.20
C VAL A 26 -4.00 -2.56 -8.30
N GLY A 27 -4.80 -2.43 -7.24
CA GLY A 27 -5.71 -1.32 -7.04
C GLY A 27 -5.33 -0.49 -5.81
N PHE A 28 -5.24 0.82 -5.99
CA PHE A 28 -5.08 1.78 -4.89
C PHE A 28 -6.42 2.45 -4.62
N GLY A 29 -7.10 2.05 -3.54
CA GLY A 29 -8.41 2.56 -3.15
C GLY A 29 -8.40 4.05 -2.84
N SER A 30 -9.49 4.74 -3.17
CA SER A 30 -9.77 6.11 -2.72
C SER A 30 -10.64 6.11 -1.45
N ARG A 31 -10.90 7.29 -0.88
CA ARG A 31 -11.85 7.46 0.24
C ARG A 31 -13.33 7.41 -0.18
N VAL A 32 -13.62 7.22 -1.48
CA VAL A 32 -14.96 7.35 -2.07
C VAL A 32 -15.68 6.00 -2.13
N GLY A 33 -16.98 6.00 -1.79
CA GLY A 33 -17.87 4.84 -2.00
C GLY A 33 -18.27 4.06 -0.75
N GLY A 34 -17.88 4.54 0.43
CA GLY A 34 -18.20 3.87 1.69
C GLY A 34 -19.39 4.44 2.44
N VAL A 35 -19.51 4.08 3.72
CA VAL A 35 -20.62 4.43 4.62
C VAL A 35 -20.23 5.24 5.85
N SER A 36 -18.94 5.43 6.07
CA SER A 36 -18.43 6.17 7.22
C SER A 36 -18.81 7.64 7.16
N ALA A 37 -19.05 8.24 8.32
CA ALA A 37 -19.28 9.67 8.46
C ALA A 37 -17.97 10.41 8.75
N ALA A 38 -18.00 11.74 8.69
CA ALA A 38 -16.88 12.57 9.08
C ALA A 38 -16.40 12.24 10.51
N PRO A 39 -15.08 12.21 10.76
CA PRO A 39 -13.98 12.58 9.86
C PRO A 39 -13.51 11.45 8.90
N TYR A 40 -14.22 10.32 8.87
CA TYR A 40 -13.87 9.11 8.12
C TYR A 40 -14.65 8.95 6.83
N ASP A 41 -15.29 10.03 6.35
CA ASP A 41 -16.09 10.02 5.14
C ASP A 41 -15.23 9.60 3.92
N SER A 42 -15.57 8.59 3.13
CA SER A 42 -16.69 7.64 3.22
C SER A 42 -16.23 6.19 3.37
N LEU A 43 -15.09 5.81 2.76
CA LEU A 43 -14.60 4.43 2.66
C LEU A 43 -13.40 4.17 3.59
N ASN A 44 -13.57 4.40 4.89
CA ASN A 44 -12.55 4.03 5.88
C ASN A 44 -12.52 2.51 6.10
N ILE A 45 -11.36 1.89 5.92
CA ILE A 45 -11.13 0.45 6.09
C ILE A 45 -10.16 0.12 7.24
N GLY A 46 -9.75 1.15 8.01
CA GLY A 46 -8.82 1.06 9.13
C GLY A 46 -9.52 0.85 10.46
N VAL A 47 -9.17 -0.24 11.16
CA VAL A 47 -9.77 -0.63 12.46
C VAL A 47 -9.11 0.05 13.66
N LEU A 48 -7.99 0.74 13.46
CA LEU A 48 -7.29 1.50 14.51
C LEU A 48 -7.66 2.99 14.49
N THR A 49 -8.86 3.30 13.96
CA THR A 49 -9.44 4.65 13.94
C THR A 49 -10.59 4.72 14.96
N ASP A 50 -11.12 5.92 15.23
CA ASP A 50 -12.30 6.09 16.10
C ASP A 50 -13.63 5.90 15.34
N ASP A 51 -13.59 5.32 14.13
CA ASP A 51 -14.79 4.98 13.38
C ASP A 51 -15.50 3.76 13.98
N ALA A 52 -16.78 3.59 13.66
CA ALA A 52 -17.52 2.42 14.10
C ALA A 52 -17.06 1.16 13.34
N ASP A 53 -16.74 0.08 14.07
CA ASP A 53 -16.35 -1.21 13.48
C ASP A 53 -17.33 -1.69 12.39
N ALA A 54 -18.64 -1.48 12.60
CA ALA A 54 -19.66 -1.83 11.62
C ALA A 54 -19.51 -1.09 10.28
N ASN A 55 -19.09 0.19 10.30
CA ASN A 55 -18.81 0.94 9.08
C ASN A 55 -17.57 0.40 8.40
N VAL A 56 -16.51 0.10 9.17
CA VAL A 56 -15.26 -0.46 8.64
C VAL A 56 -15.48 -1.82 8.00
N VAL A 57 -16.27 -2.71 8.62
CA VAL A 57 -16.65 -4.01 8.07
C VAL A 57 -17.41 -3.84 6.75
N GLU A 58 -18.41 -2.95 6.70
CA GLU A 58 -19.17 -2.66 5.49
C GLU A 58 -18.28 -2.09 4.37
N ASN A 59 -17.40 -1.13 4.69
CA ASN A 59 -16.47 -0.55 3.72
C ASN A 59 -15.49 -1.59 3.16
N ARG A 60 -15.00 -2.50 3.99
CA ARG A 60 -14.17 -3.63 3.55
C ARG A 60 -14.95 -4.58 2.64
N ALA A 61 -16.20 -4.90 2.96
CA ALA A 61 -17.05 -5.72 2.11
C ALA A 61 -17.28 -5.06 0.74
N ARG A 62 -17.56 -3.75 0.71
CA ARG A 62 -17.72 -2.95 -0.51
C ARG A 62 -16.46 -2.94 -1.36
N LEU A 63 -15.31 -2.64 -0.75
CA LEU A 63 -14.04 -2.59 -1.46
C LEU A 63 -13.72 -3.97 -2.08
N ALA A 64 -13.84 -5.05 -1.31
CA ALA A 64 -13.59 -6.40 -1.81
C ALA A 64 -14.51 -6.75 -2.98
N ALA A 65 -15.81 -6.46 -2.88
CA ALA A 65 -16.77 -6.70 -3.95
C ALA A 65 -16.44 -5.89 -5.21
N ALA A 66 -16.12 -4.60 -5.07
CA ALA A 66 -15.81 -3.70 -6.19
C ALA A 66 -14.59 -4.16 -7.01
N VAL A 67 -13.59 -4.72 -6.35
CA VAL A 67 -12.37 -5.27 -6.99
C VAL A 67 -12.49 -6.75 -7.38
N GLY A 68 -13.67 -7.37 -7.20
CA GLY A 68 -13.93 -8.74 -7.59
C GLY A 68 -13.24 -9.80 -6.73
N THR A 69 -12.95 -9.50 -5.46
CA THR A 69 -12.41 -10.46 -4.48
C THR A 69 -13.40 -10.74 -3.35
N GLY A 70 -13.14 -11.77 -2.56
CA GLY A 70 -13.90 -12.07 -1.35
C GLY A 70 -13.21 -11.50 -0.10
N PRO A 71 -13.93 -11.01 0.92
CA PRO A 71 -13.32 -10.50 2.15
C PRO A 71 -12.36 -11.49 2.83
N HIS A 72 -12.66 -12.80 2.78
CA HIS A 72 -11.79 -13.84 3.35
C HIS A 72 -10.49 -14.07 2.56
N ARG A 73 -10.33 -13.46 1.37
CA ARG A 73 -9.17 -13.62 0.48
C ARG A 73 -8.20 -12.45 0.55
N VAL A 74 -8.32 -11.60 1.56
CA VAL A 74 -7.50 -10.39 1.72
C VAL A 74 -6.59 -10.55 2.94
N PRO A 75 -5.34 -11.00 2.75
CA PRO A 75 -4.35 -11.01 3.81
C PRO A 75 -4.04 -9.59 4.31
N ILE A 76 -4.08 -9.40 5.63
CA ILE A 76 -3.65 -8.16 6.31
C ILE A 76 -2.91 -8.48 7.63
N GLY A 77 -2.21 -7.49 8.16
CA GLY A 77 -1.47 -7.54 9.42
C GLY A 77 -1.52 -6.21 10.17
N LEU A 78 -0.85 -6.16 11.31
CA LEU A 78 -0.68 -4.94 12.09
C LEU A 78 0.58 -4.20 11.61
N GLN A 79 0.38 -3.12 10.87
CA GLN A 79 1.47 -2.26 10.39
C GLN A 79 2.11 -1.49 11.56
N VAL A 80 3.43 -1.66 11.73
CA VAL A 80 4.20 -1.07 12.83
C VAL A 80 5.39 -0.22 12.33
N HIS A 81 5.38 0.12 11.03
CA HIS A 81 6.41 0.90 10.35
C HIS A 81 7.81 0.27 10.42
N LYS A 82 7.87 -1.07 10.42
CA LYS A 82 9.08 -1.88 10.28
C LYS A 82 9.18 -2.42 8.85
N ALA A 83 9.96 -3.48 8.66
CA ALA A 83 10.22 -4.11 7.37
C ALA A 83 9.93 -5.62 7.36
N ASP A 84 9.15 -6.10 8.34
CA ASP A 84 8.72 -7.49 8.41
C ASP A 84 7.60 -7.75 7.40
N ILE A 85 7.68 -8.89 6.71
CA ILE A 85 6.79 -9.25 5.59
C ILE A 85 6.29 -10.67 5.82
N ALA A 86 4.97 -10.84 5.88
CA ALA A 86 4.34 -12.14 5.99
C ALA A 86 4.10 -12.76 4.60
N VAL A 87 4.31 -14.07 4.46
CA VAL A 87 4.05 -14.82 3.22
C VAL A 87 2.79 -15.66 3.39
N HIS A 88 1.87 -15.53 2.44
CA HIS A 88 0.54 -16.15 2.47
C HIS A 88 0.37 -17.07 1.26
N ASP A 89 0.35 -18.37 1.51
CA ASP A 89 0.03 -19.39 0.48
C ASP A 89 -1.47 -19.75 0.45
N SER A 90 -2.24 -19.29 1.44
CA SER A 90 -3.66 -19.54 1.61
C SER A 90 -4.35 -18.38 2.38
N PRO A 91 -5.69 -18.27 2.33
CA PRO A 91 -6.43 -17.35 3.17
C PRO A 91 -6.06 -17.43 4.66
N GLN A 92 -6.07 -16.29 5.35
CA GLN A 92 -6.00 -16.26 6.82
C GLN A 92 -7.32 -16.79 7.41
N ASP A 93 -7.22 -17.66 8.42
CA ASP A 93 -8.37 -18.24 9.14
C ASP A 93 -8.13 -18.15 10.66
N PRO A 94 -8.91 -17.34 11.41
CA PRO A 94 -9.98 -16.46 10.92
C PRO A 94 -9.45 -15.33 10.02
N SER A 95 -10.32 -14.74 9.20
CA SER A 95 -9.94 -13.63 8.31
C SER A 95 -9.97 -12.30 9.05
N PRO A 96 -8.82 -11.65 9.31
CA PRO A 96 -8.79 -10.37 10.00
C PRO A 96 -9.36 -9.21 9.16
N TYR A 97 -9.45 -9.39 7.84
CA TYR A 97 -10.09 -8.45 6.95
C TYR A 97 -11.61 -8.49 7.10
N ALA A 98 -12.21 -9.68 7.01
CA ALA A 98 -13.65 -9.87 7.10
C ALA A 98 -14.18 -9.67 8.53
N GLU A 99 -13.40 -10.07 9.53
CA GLU A 99 -13.77 -10.07 10.94
C GLU A 99 -12.72 -9.28 11.75
N PRO A 100 -12.83 -7.94 11.83
CA PRO A 100 -12.00 -7.10 12.68
C PRO A 100 -12.07 -7.57 14.14
N GLY A 101 -10.96 -8.06 14.71
CA GLY A 101 -10.94 -8.46 16.12
C GLY A 101 -10.07 -9.65 16.51
N THR A 102 -8.83 -9.74 16.03
CA THR A 102 -7.88 -10.77 16.45
C THR A 102 -6.51 -10.16 16.69
N ALA A 103 -5.66 -10.81 17.49
CA ALA A 103 -4.26 -10.42 17.59
C ALA A 103 -3.59 -10.64 16.23
N LEU A 104 -3.33 -9.54 15.51
CA LEU A 104 -2.67 -9.59 14.20
C LEU A 104 -1.16 -9.71 14.38
N GLU A 105 -0.52 -10.40 13.44
CA GLU A 105 0.93 -10.39 13.32
C GLU A 105 1.42 -8.98 12.99
N GLU A 106 2.49 -8.53 13.66
CA GLU A 106 3.17 -7.27 13.34
C GLU A 106 3.96 -7.41 12.03
N VAL A 107 3.42 -6.89 10.94
CA VAL A 107 4.08 -6.87 9.62
C VAL A 107 3.66 -5.63 8.85
N ASP A 108 4.55 -5.15 8.00
CA ASP A 108 4.34 -3.98 7.13
C ASP A 108 4.27 -4.39 5.64
N GLY A 109 4.37 -5.69 5.34
CA GLY A 109 4.18 -6.19 3.99
C GLY A 109 3.60 -7.60 3.95
N HIS A 110 3.04 -7.93 2.80
CA HIS A 110 2.40 -9.20 2.54
C HIS A 110 2.80 -9.72 1.17
N VAL A 111 3.21 -10.99 1.08
CA VAL A 111 3.49 -11.70 -0.17
C VAL A 111 2.45 -12.78 -0.40
N VAL A 112 1.98 -12.93 -1.64
CA VAL A 112 1.13 -14.03 -2.08
C VAL A 112 1.75 -14.70 -3.30
N ARG A 113 1.75 -16.04 -3.34
CA ARG A 113 2.39 -16.83 -4.40
C ARG A 113 1.41 -17.54 -5.35
N GLY A 114 0.12 -17.47 -5.06
CA GLY A 114 -0.93 -18.17 -5.79
C GLY A 114 -2.11 -17.26 -6.15
N PRO A 115 -2.93 -17.67 -7.13
CA PRO A 115 -4.08 -16.88 -7.57
C PRO A 115 -5.17 -16.82 -6.50
N GLY A 116 -5.93 -15.74 -6.51
CA GLY A 116 -7.13 -15.58 -5.67
C GLY A 116 -6.86 -15.11 -4.25
N LEU A 117 -5.67 -14.61 -3.93
CA LEU A 117 -5.42 -13.77 -2.75
C LEU A 117 -5.09 -12.34 -3.20
N ALA A 118 -5.55 -11.36 -2.43
CA ALA A 118 -5.32 -9.94 -2.67
C ALA A 118 -4.70 -9.31 -1.41
N PRO A 119 -3.37 -9.32 -1.24
CA PRO A 119 -2.74 -8.75 -0.05
C PRO A 119 -2.98 -7.23 0.01
N LEU A 120 -3.20 -6.71 1.21
CA LEU A 120 -3.53 -5.31 1.42
C LEU A 120 -2.64 -4.69 2.49
N VAL A 121 -2.25 -3.43 2.27
CA VAL A 121 -1.71 -2.53 3.29
C VAL A 121 -2.58 -1.28 3.33
N LEU A 122 -2.70 -0.68 4.51
CA LEU A 122 -3.47 0.53 4.76
C LEU A 122 -2.54 1.74 4.73
N THR A 123 -2.94 2.82 4.06
CA THR A 123 -2.16 4.06 4.05
C THR A 123 -3.05 5.28 4.17
N ALA A 124 -2.48 6.31 4.80
CA ALA A 124 -2.85 7.71 4.66
C ALA A 124 -1.52 8.47 4.78
N ASP A 125 -0.97 8.93 3.65
CA ASP A 125 0.37 9.51 3.45
C ASP A 125 1.54 8.56 3.20
N CYS A 126 1.66 7.44 3.91
CA CYS A 126 2.69 6.45 3.56
C CYS A 126 2.44 5.86 2.17
N LEU A 127 3.49 5.36 1.50
CA LEU A 127 3.34 4.82 0.14
C LEU A 127 2.84 3.37 0.16
N PRO A 128 1.74 3.05 -0.54
CA PRO A 128 1.45 1.67 -0.90
C PRO A 128 2.32 1.26 -2.10
N ILE A 129 3.13 0.21 -1.95
CA ILE A 129 4.04 -0.26 -3.02
C ILE A 129 3.71 -1.71 -3.35
N ALA A 130 3.29 -1.97 -4.57
CA ALA A 130 3.10 -3.31 -5.09
C ALA A 130 4.33 -3.77 -5.87
N LEU A 131 4.73 -5.03 -5.68
CA LEU A 131 5.79 -5.70 -6.42
C LEU A 131 5.24 -6.94 -7.12
N ALA A 132 5.78 -7.28 -8.29
CA ALA A 132 5.46 -8.54 -8.95
C ALA A 132 6.70 -9.16 -9.62
N GLY A 133 6.78 -10.48 -9.52
CA GLY A 133 7.79 -11.29 -10.17
C GLY A 133 7.45 -12.78 -10.14
N PRO A 134 8.37 -13.65 -10.61
CA PRO A 134 8.16 -15.09 -10.64
C PRO A 134 7.81 -15.71 -9.29
N GLY A 135 8.23 -15.10 -8.18
CA GLY A 135 7.94 -15.54 -6.82
C GLY A 135 6.55 -15.14 -6.30
N GLY A 136 5.80 -14.30 -7.02
CA GLY A 136 4.45 -13.88 -6.64
C GLY A 136 4.21 -12.37 -6.71
N VAL A 137 3.26 -11.88 -5.90
CA VAL A 137 2.95 -10.46 -5.74
C VAL A 137 3.19 -10.06 -4.28
N ALA A 138 3.76 -8.89 -4.06
CA ALA A 138 3.88 -8.29 -2.74
C ALA A 138 3.09 -6.98 -2.66
N MET A 139 2.53 -6.69 -1.48
CA MET A 139 2.00 -5.38 -1.13
C MET A 139 2.72 -4.87 0.11
N LEU A 140 3.35 -3.71 0.02
CA LEU A 140 4.25 -3.16 1.05
C LEU A 140 3.79 -1.79 1.51
N HIS A 141 3.89 -1.55 2.82
CA HIS A 141 3.69 -0.26 3.47
C HIS A 141 5.01 0.53 3.52
N GLY A 142 5.21 1.40 2.54
CA GLY A 142 6.37 2.26 2.37
C GLY A 142 6.28 3.59 3.12
N GLY A 143 6.19 3.55 4.46
CA GLY A 143 6.50 4.72 5.28
C GLY A 143 8.01 4.95 5.39
N TRP A 144 8.46 6.15 5.78
CA TRP A 144 9.90 6.46 5.81
C TRP A 144 10.73 5.49 6.66
N ARG A 145 10.19 5.03 7.80
CA ARG A 145 10.88 4.04 8.65
C ARG A 145 10.99 2.67 7.98
N GLY A 146 9.91 2.19 7.35
CA GLY A 146 9.90 0.91 6.65
C GLY A 146 10.83 0.92 5.44
N LEU A 147 10.83 2.02 4.68
CA LEU A 147 11.76 2.23 3.56
C LEU A 147 13.22 2.24 4.05
N ALA A 148 13.54 3.00 5.10
CA ALA A 148 14.88 3.02 5.67
C ALA A 148 15.30 1.67 6.28
N ALA A 149 14.34 0.87 6.76
CA ALA A 149 14.57 -0.48 7.31
C ALA A 149 14.69 -1.57 6.23
N GLY A 150 14.55 -1.21 4.94
CA GLY A 150 14.79 -2.09 3.81
C GLY A 150 13.60 -2.96 3.40
N ILE A 151 12.36 -2.48 3.59
CA ILE A 151 11.15 -3.23 3.21
C ILE A 151 11.10 -3.53 1.70
N VAL A 152 11.59 -2.60 0.87
CA VAL A 152 11.61 -2.73 -0.60
C VAL A 152 12.56 -3.86 -1.02
N GLU A 153 13.77 -3.89 -0.47
CA GLU A 153 14.78 -4.90 -0.73
C GLU A 153 14.29 -6.29 -0.32
N ARG A 154 13.70 -6.40 0.87
CA ARG A 154 13.13 -7.66 1.36
C ARG A 154 11.99 -8.15 0.47
N GLY A 155 11.05 -7.27 0.13
CA GLY A 155 9.94 -7.60 -0.77
C GLY A 155 10.42 -8.03 -2.14
N THR A 156 11.40 -7.32 -2.71
CA THR A 156 11.98 -7.59 -4.02
C THR A 156 12.60 -8.99 -4.08
N VAL A 157 13.36 -9.38 -3.04
CA VAL A 157 13.94 -10.72 -2.94
C VAL A 157 12.85 -11.80 -2.81
N LEU A 158 11.83 -11.57 -2.00
CA LEU A 158 10.79 -12.57 -1.71
C LEU A 158 9.93 -12.93 -2.93
N VAL A 159 9.72 -11.99 -3.85
CA VAL A 159 8.91 -12.21 -5.07
C VAL A 159 9.73 -12.23 -6.36
N GLU A 160 11.05 -12.08 -6.27
CA GLU A 160 11.94 -11.91 -7.42
C GLU A 160 11.44 -10.77 -8.34
N ALA A 161 11.19 -9.60 -7.74
CA ALA A 161 10.43 -8.54 -8.39
C ALA A 161 11.08 -8.06 -9.69
N THR A 162 10.28 -8.04 -10.75
CA THR A 162 10.66 -7.52 -12.08
C THR A 162 9.92 -6.21 -12.39
N SER A 163 8.80 -5.98 -11.71
CA SER A 163 7.99 -4.78 -11.83
C SER A 163 7.46 -4.32 -10.48
N ALA A 164 7.15 -3.03 -10.40
CA ALA A 164 6.54 -2.41 -9.25
C ALA A 164 5.56 -1.30 -9.64
N ALA A 165 4.60 -1.06 -8.76
CA ALA A 165 3.70 0.09 -8.83
C ALA A 165 3.69 0.81 -7.49
N ILE A 166 3.96 2.12 -7.50
CA ILE A 166 3.89 3.01 -6.34
C ILE A 166 2.55 3.74 -6.41
N GLY A 167 1.68 3.52 -5.44
CA GLY A 167 0.39 4.20 -5.36
C GLY A 167 0.48 5.61 -4.78
N PRO A 168 -0.68 6.25 -4.57
CA PRO A 168 -0.77 7.57 -3.95
C PRO A 168 -0.17 7.58 -2.54
N GLY A 169 0.62 8.61 -2.23
CA GLY A 169 1.15 8.90 -0.90
C GLY A 169 1.48 10.37 -0.77
N ILE A 170 2.06 10.80 0.33
CA ILE A 170 2.38 12.22 0.52
C ILE A 170 3.53 12.62 -0.42
N GLY A 171 3.30 13.68 -1.19
CA GLY A 171 4.26 14.17 -2.18
C GLY A 171 5.28 15.17 -1.61
N PRO A 172 6.33 15.49 -2.38
CA PRO A 172 7.33 16.49 -1.99
C PRO A 172 6.76 17.89 -1.80
N CYS A 173 5.56 18.18 -2.30
CA CYS A 173 4.87 19.44 -2.04
C CYS A 173 4.42 19.61 -0.59
N CYS A 174 4.25 18.52 0.17
CA CYS A 174 3.61 18.53 1.49
C CYS A 174 4.41 17.81 2.58
N TYR A 175 5.40 16.98 2.22
CA TYR A 175 6.12 16.16 3.18
C TYR A 175 7.38 16.83 3.75
N GLU A 176 7.17 17.76 4.69
CA GLU A 176 8.26 18.36 5.46
C GLU A 176 8.71 17.45 6.61
N VAL A 177 10.00 17.13 6.65
CA VAL A 177 10.60 16.19 7.60
C VAL A 177 11.75 16.79 8.41
N GLY A 178 12.09 16.13 9.52
CA GLY A 178 13.27 16.46 10.32
C GLY A 178 14.57 15.98 9.67
N PRO A 179 15.74 16.53 10.08
CA PRO A 179 17.06 16.12 9.58
C PRO A 179 17.32 14.60 9.69
N GLU A 180 16.79 13.95 10.73
CA GLU A 180 16.93 12.52 10.96
C GLU A 180 16.33 11.66 9.84
N VAL A 181 15.27 12.15 9.20
CA VAL A 181 14.62 11.45 8.09
C VAL A 181 15.43 11.63 6.81
N LEU A 182 15.99 12.82 6.57
CA LEU A 182 16.86 13.08 5.42
C LEU A 182 18.15 12.25 5.51
N GLU A 183 18.76 12.21 6.69
CA GLU A 183 19.99 11.46 6.95
C GLU A 183 19.81 9.96 6.69
N ALA A 184 18.62 9.41 6.99
CA ALA A 184 18.30 8.00 6.73
C ALA A 184 18.37 7.60 5.24
N PHE A 185 18.37 8.58 4.32
CA PHE A 185 18.39 8.36 2.87
C PHE A 185 19.55 9.10 2.17
N ALA A 186 20.53 9.60 2.93
CA ALA A 186 21.63 10.39 2.38
C ALA A 186 22.45 9.65 1.31
N ASP A 187 22.51 8.32 1.40
CA ASP A 187 23.20 7.44 0.46
C ASP A 187 22.48 7.28 -0.90
N LEU A 188 21.23 7.75 -1.03
CA LEU A 188 20.53 7.80 -2.31
C LEU A 188 20.95 8.99 -3.18
N GLY A 189 21.72 9.92 -2.64
CA GLY A 189 22.24 11.09 -3.35
C GLY A 189 21.23 12.23 -3.50
N GLU A 190 21.63 13.29 -4.23
CA GLU A 190 20.85 14.52 -4.40
C GLU A 190 19.54 14.30 -5.18
N GLY A 191 18.56 15.20 -4.99
CA GLY A 191 17.30 15.20 -5.75
C GLY A 191 16.19 14.31 -5.18
N ILE A 192 16.38 13.75 -3.99
CA ILE A 192 15.28 13.13 -3.21
C ILE A 192 14.56 14.14 -2.31
N ALA A 193 15.06 15.36 -2.19
CA ALA A 193 14.49 16.40 -1.33
C ALA A 193 14.85 17.81 -1.83
N ASP A 194 13.99 18.77 -1.50
CA ASP A 194 14.27 20.22 -1.58
C ASP A 194 14.24 20.83 -0.17
N GLY A 195 15.42 21.11 0.38
CA GLY A 195 15.56 21.49 1.79
C GLY A 195 15.04 20.40 2.73
N ARG A 196 13.93 20.66 3.44
CA ARG A 196 13.25 19.70 4.33
C ARG A 196 12.10 18.95 3.66
N MET A 197 11.79 19.26 2.41
CA MET A 197 10.70 18.65 1.68
C MET A 197 11.18 17.36 1.03
N LEU A 198 10.85 16.22 1.64
CA LEU A 198 11.28 14.91 1.15
C LEU A 198 10.32 14.39 0.07
N ASP A 199 10.87 14.00 -1.08
CA ASP A 199 10.16 13.27 -2.12
C ASP A 199 10.17 11.77 -1.79
N LEU A 200 9.20 11.36 -0.97
CA LEU A 200 9.05 9.96 -0.57
C LEU A 200 8.86 9.01 -1.78
N PRO A 201 8.04 9.35 -2.80
CA PRO A 201 7.97 8.57 -4.04
C PRO A 201 9.32 8.38 -4.74
N GLU A 202 10.14 9.43 -4.84
CA GLU A 202 11.47 9.35 -5.45
C GLU A 202 12.43 8.49 -4.62
N VAL A 203 12.36 8.56 -3.28
CA VAL A 203 13.08 7.64 -2.38
C VAL A 203 12.72 6.19 -2.72
N ALA A 204 11.43 5.86 -2.76
CA ALA A 204 10.97 4.52 -3.10
C ALA A 204 11.43 4.08 -4.50
N ARG A 205 11.38 4.96 -5.50
CA ARG A 205 11.84 4.69 -6.87
C ARG A 205 13.34 4.35 -6.90
N ARG A 206 14.18 5.08 -6.15
CA ARG A 206 15.63 4.81 -6.08
C ARG A 206 15.95 3.52 -5.35
N LEU A 207 15.22 3.20 -4.27
CA LEU A 207 15.36 1.93 -3.57
C LEU A 207 14.97 0.75 -4.47
N LEU A 208 13.86 0.86 -5.22
CA LEU A 208 13.44 -0.14 -6.20
C LEU A 208 14.51 -0.34 -7.30
N ALA A 209 15.03 0.75 -7.85
CA ALA A 209 16.08 0.68 -8.87
C ALA A 209 17.37 0.03 -8.32
N ARG A 210 17.77 0.37 -7.08
CA ARG A 210 18.92 -0.25 -6.41
C ARG A 210 18.70 -1.74 -6.17
N ALA A 211 17.46 -2.16 -5.88
CA ALA A 211 17.08 -3.56 -5.74
C ALA A 211 16.96 -4.31 -7.08
N GLY A 212 17.16 -3.65 -8.21
CA GLY A 212 17.15 -4.25 -9.55
C GLY A 212 15.77 -4.30 -10.22
N VAL A 213 14.77 -3.59 -9.70
CA VAL A 213 13.44 -3.53 -10.33
C VAL A 213 13.48 -2.54 -11.49
N GLU A 214 13.32 -3.04 -12.71
CA GLU A 214 13.47 -2.25 -13.94
C GLU A 214 12.20 -1.48 -14.34
N GLN A 215 11.02 -2.07 -14.08
CA GLN A 215 9.73 -1.51 -14.50
C GLN A 215 9.00 -0.95 -13.30
N VAL A 216 9.06 0.36 -13.11
CA VAL A 216 8.37 1.04 -12.01
C VAL A 216 7.37 2.03 -12.57
N GLU A 217 6.09 1.81 -12.26
CA GLU A 217 5.04 2.80 -12.47
C GLU A 217 4.75 3.53 -11.16
N SER A 218 4.51 4.84 -11.20
CA SER A 218 4.17 5.64 -10.02
C SER A 218 2.92 6.48 -10.28
N ALA A 219 2.04 6.55 -9.30
CA ALA A 219 0.79 7.32 -9.40
C ALA A 219 1.05 8.83 -9.57
N GLY A 220 2.12 9.36 -8.95
CA GLY A 220 2.42 10.79 -8.97
C GLY A 220 1.34 11.67 -8.30
N LEU A 221 0.57 11.10 -7.36
CA LEU A 221 -0.54 11.77 -6.66
C LEU A 221 -0.18 12.00 -5.19
N CYS A 222 -0.38 13.23 -4.71
CA CYS A 222 -0.18 13.61 -3.33
C CYS A 222 -1.47 13.49 -2.52
N THR A 223 -1.50 12.60 -1.52
CA THR A 223 -2.68 12.36 -0.65
C THR A 223 -3.16 13.62 0.07
N PHE A 224 -2.24 14.47 0.52
CA PHE A 224 -2.57 15.73 1.20
C PHE A 224 -3.20 16.78 0.27
N CYS A 225 -2.84 16.77 -1.02
CA CYS A 225 -3.30 17.80 -1.97
C CYS A 225 -4.69 17.51 -2.55
N ASP A 226 -5.14 16.26 -2.45
CA ASP A 226 -6.40 15.80 -3.04
C ASP A 226 -7.28 15.14 -1.96
N PRO A 227 -7.86 15.96 -1.05
CA PRO A 227 -8.68 15.45 0.04
C PRO A 227 -10.03 14.90 -0.44
N GLU A 228 -10.43 15.15 -1.70
CA GLU A 228 -11.63 14.56 -2.29
C GLU A 228 -11.42 13.06 -2.60
N LEU A 229 -10.19 12.66 -2.90
CA LEU A 229 -9.86 11.26 -3.22
C LEU A 229 -9.13 10.51 -2.11
N PHE A 230 -8.39 11.19 -1.24
CA PHE A 230 -7.55 10.50 -0.26
C PHE A 230 -7.76 10.99 1.17
N PHE A 231 -7.61 10.06 2.11
CA PHE A 231 -7.32 10.41 3.49
C PHE A 231 -5.85 10.82 3.60
N SER A 232 -5.56 11.76 4.50
CA SER A 232 -4.21 12.21 4.83
C SER A 232 -4.10 12.38 6.34
N HIS A 233 -2.98 11.95 6.92
CA HIS A 233 -2.72 12.02 8.35
C HIS A 233 -2.04 13.34 8.76
N ARG A 234 -1.25 13.93 7.85
CA ARG A 234 -0.50 15.17 8.04
C ARG A 234 -1.38 16.36 8.40
#